data_AF-A0A2N5YWP1-F1
#
_entry.id   AF-A0A2N5YWP1-F1
#
_cell.length_a   1.000
_cell.length_b   1.000
_cell.length_c   1.000
_cell.angle_alpha   90.00
_cell.angle_beta   90.00
_cell.angle_gamma   90.00
#
_symmetry.space_group_name_H-M   'P 1'
#
loop_
_entity.id
_entity.type
_entity.pdbx_description
1 polymer ?
#
loop_
_entity_poly.entity_id
_entity_poly.type
_entity_poly.pdbx_seq_one_letter_code
_entity_poly.pdbx_strand_id
1 'polypeptide(L)'
;MMLSITIIGSSGSGKSTLQAGLKNYSPKFVMFPKMTTRKQRIYEIDGCDYYFVNDNTFDESIAKNKLIHVKYSDFDNSKYGVDKSNIICFINKGLIPVFTSHSLEEAQQLTHCLNKIKVSNFCIYIYTTEQNRRKYLFDKNENEKYYHRYYVDIAFKMQAFLKKFQDCHYFIYNNGCKNDLLMHCEVIDQLLHKKKFGKFAIEKTICHAMEIEINSLIQKIDNE
;
A
#
# COMPACT_ATOMS: atom_id res chain seq x y z
N MET A 1 15.21 -8.86 14.62
CA MET A 1 14.78 -7.54 14.10
C MET A 1 13.32 -7.68 13.74
N MET A 2 12.46 -6.85 14.33
CA MET A 2 11.03 -6.85 14.05
C MET A 2 10.78 -6.17 12.70
N LEU A 3 10.04 -6.81 11.80
CA LEU A 3 9.86 -6.35 10.42
C LEU A 3 8.39 -6.42 10.00
N SER A 4 7.95 -5.40 9.27
CA SER A 4 6.71 -5.38 8.50
C SER A 4 6.97 -4.97 7.05
N ILE A 5 5.97 -5.16 6.18
CA ILE A 5 5.97 -4.68 4.80
C ILE A 5 4.79 -3.73 4.61
N THR A 6 4.97 -2.64 3.88
CA THR A 6 3.88 -1.79 3.41
C THR A 6 3.90 -1.68 1.90
N ILE A 7 2.82 -2.13 1.25
CA ILE A 7 2.62 -2.03 -0.20
C ILE A 7 1.80 -0.77 -0.50
N ILE A 8 2.36 0.11 -1.32
CA ILE A 8 1.85 1.45 -1.61
C ILE A 8 1.42 1.52 -3.06
N GLY A 9 0.29 2.16 -3.35
CA GLY A 9 -0.16 2.38 -4.73
C GLY A 9 -1.64 2.75 -4.83
N SER A 10 -2.05 3.26 -5.98
CA SER A 10 -3.44 3.67 -6.27
C SER A 10 -4.42 2.50 -6.30
N SER A 11 -5.73 2.78 -6.24
CA SER A 11 -6.74 1.72 -6.42
C SER A 11 -6.60 1.07 -7.80
N GLY A 12 -6.60 -0.26 -7.87
CA GLY A 12 -6.34 -1.00 -9.10
C GLY A 12 -4.86 -1.21 -9.44
N SER A 13 -3.91 -0.74 -8.62
CA SER A 13 -2.47 -0.90 -8.91
C SER A 13 -1.92 -2.33 -8.77
N GLY A 14 -2.69 -3.25 -8.18
CA GLY A 14 -2.25 -4.63 -7.93
C GLY A 14 -1.79 -4.92 -6.50
N LYS A 15 -1.95 -3.99 -5.54
CA LYS A 15 -1.56 -4.19 -4.13
C LYS A 15 -2.10 -5.49 -3.52
N SER A 16 -3.41 -5.72 -3.61
CA SER A 16 -4.05 -6.91 -3.04
C SER A 16 -3.57 -8.19 -3.74
N THR A 17 -3.30 -8.12 -5.04
CA THR A 17 -2.72 -9.23 -5.82
C THR A 17 -1.33 -9.59 -5.30
N LEU A 18 -0.45 -8.60 -5.11
CA LEU A 18 0.89 -8.83 -4.58
C LEU A 18 0.85 -9.30 -3.11
N GLN A 19 -0.03 -8.71 -2.29
CA GLN A 19 -0.20 -9.10 -0.89
C GLN A 19 -0.65 -10.57 -0.76
N ALA A 20 -1.61 -11.00 -1.57
CA ALA A 20 -2.04 -12.40 -1.65
C ALA A 20 -0.92 -13.30 -2.21
N GLY A 21 -0.17 -12.80 -3.21
CA GLY A 21 1.00 -13.46 -3.76
C GLY A 21 2.06 -13.78 -2.72
N LEU A 22 2.43 -12.80 -1.88
CA LEU A 22 3.39 -12.97 -0.80
C LEU A 22 2.91 -14.03 0.21
N LYS A 23 1.63 -13.98 0.62
CA LYS A 23 1.05 -14.97 1.53
C LYS A 23 1.13 -16.39 0.96
N ASN A 24 0.86 -16.56 -0.34
CA ASN A 24 0.95 -17.86 -1.01
C ASN A 24 2.40 -18.31 -1.22
N TYR A 25 3.31 -17.37 -1.44
CA TYR A 25 4.74 -17.65 -1.61
C TYR A 25 5.38 -18.17 -0.32
N SER A 26 5.05 -17.60 0.84
CA SER A 26 5.53 -18.09 2.12
C SER A 26 4.56 -17.77 3.26
N PRO A 27 4.25 -18.74 4.15
CA PRO A 27 3.30 -18.55 5.24
C PRO A 27 3.76 -17.54 6.30
N LYS A 28 5.04 -17.11 6.27
CA LYS A 28 5.54 -16.04 7.12
C LYS A 28 4.92 -14.68 6.77
N PHE A 29 4.51 -14.47 5.51
CA PHE A 29 3.86 -13.23 5.10
C PHE A 29 2.37 -13.31 5.40
N VAL A 30 1.88 -12.36 6.18
CA VAL A 30 0.47 -12.37 6.61
C VAL A 30 -0.18 -11.02 6.37
N MET A 31 -1.38 -11.06 5.80
CA MET A 31 -2.25 -9.89 5.79
C MET A 31 -2.48 -9.42 7.21
N PHE A 32 -2.29 -8.12 7.43
CA PHE A 32 -2.55 -7.52 8.73
C PHE A 32 -3.89 -6.76 8.70
N PRO A 33 -4.96 -7.30 9.33
CA PRO A 33 -6.23 -6.60 9.44
C PRO A 33 -6.09 -5.36 10.33
N LYS A 34 -6.44 -4.20 9.77
CA LYS A 34 -6.57 -2.93 10.52
C LYS A 34 -7.92 -2.91 11.25
N MET A 35 -8.04 -2.15 12.33
CA MET A 35 -9.36 -1.81 12.89
C MET A 35 -10.05 -0.78 12.00
N THR A 36 -11.37 -0.86 11.85
CA THR A 36 -12.16 0.18 11.16
C THR A 36 -13.56 0.35 11.72
N THR A 37 -14.08 1.59 11.64
CA THR A 37 -15.51 1.88 11.93
C THR A 37 -16.39 1.85 10.69
N ARG A 38 -15.81 1.62 9.50
CA ARG A 38 -16.57 1.41 8.28
C ARG A 38 -17.43 0.16 8.42
N LYS A 39 -18.64 0.17 7.85
CA LYS A 39 -19.43 -1.05 7.70
C LYS A 39 -18.71 -2.08 6.82
N GLN A 40 -18.74 -3.33 7.26
CA GLN A 40 -18.26 -4.49 6.50
C GLN A 40 -19.02 -4.61 5.18
N ARG A 41 -18.31 -4.84 4.07
CA ARG A 41 -18.92 -5.16 2.77
C ARG A 41 -19.27 -6.65 2.71
N ILE A 42 -20.21 -7.01 1.84
CA ILE A 42 -20.75 -8.38 1.73
C ILE A 42 -19.69 -9.47 1.47
N TYR A 43 -18.56 -9.10 0.86
CA TYR A 43 -17.46 -10.00 0.51
C TYR A 43 -16.27 -9.91 1.46
N GLU A 44 -16.30 -9.02 2.46
CA GLU A 44 -15.23 -8.89 3.46
C GLU A 44 -15.52 -9.84 4.64
N ILE A 45 -14.47 -10.27 5.33
CA ILE A 45 -14.54 -11.15 6.50
C ILE A 45 -13.89 -10.43 7.69
N ASP A 46 -14.66 -10.29 8.78
CA ASP A 46 -14.18 -9.73 10.03
C ASP A 46 -13.05 -10.57 10.63
N GLY A 47 -12.02 -9.88 11.13
CA GLY A 47 -10.77 -10.49 11.60
C GLY A 47 -9.82 -10.97 10.50
N CYS A 48 -10.21 -10.89 9.22
CA CYS A 48 -9.36 -11.21 8.08
C CYS A 48 -9.00 -9.96 7.26
N ASP A 49 -10.01 -9.24 6.77
CA ASP A 49 -9.81 -8.02 5.98
C ASP A 49 -9.58 -6.81 6.88
N TYR A 50 -10.47 -6.66 7.88
CA TYR A 50 -10.40 -5.66 8.93
C TYR A 50 -10.99 -6.25 10.22
N TYR A 51 -10.72 -5.61 11.35
CA TYR A 51 -11.55 -5.71 12.54
C TYR A 51 -12.62 -4.62 12.48
N PHE A 52 -13.85 -5.01 12.15
CA PHE A 52 -14.97 -4.09 12.01
C PHE A 52 -15.57 -3.82 13.40
N VAL A 53 -15.43 -2.59 13.87
CA VAL A 53 -15.88 -2.17 15.20
C VAL A 53 -16.80 -0.95 15.11
N ASN A 54 -17.57 -0.67 16.16
CA ASN A 54 -18.30 0.59 16.24
C ASN A 54 -17.39 1.75 16.69
N ASP A 55 -17.87 2.99 16.55
CA ASP A 55 -17.13 4.19 16.94
C ASP A 55 -16.70 4.18 18.41
N ASN A 56 -17.59 3.78 19.33
CA ASN A 56 -17.28 3.72 20.77
C ASN A 56 -16.08 2.80 21.05
N THR A 57 -16.04 1.61 20.44
CA THR A 57 -14.95 0.64 20.60
C THR A 57 -13.65 1.18 20.02
N PHE A 58 -13.72 1.89 18.89
CA PHE A 58 -12.57 2.53 18.28
C PHE A 58 -12.02 3.65 19.17
N ASP A 59 -12.89 4.52 19.67
CA ASP A 59 -12.53 5.67 20.51
C ASP A 59 -11.98 5.22 21.87
N GLU A 60 -12.52 4.15 22.44
CA GLU A 60 -11.92 3.48 23.60
C GLU A 60 -10.51 2.96 23.32
N SER A 61 -10.25 2.45 22.11
CA SER A 61 -8.94 1.94 21.73
C SER A 61 -7.92 3.07 21.57
N ILE A 62 -8.36 4.25 21.10
CA ILE A 62 -7.58 5.49 21.15
C ILE A 62 -7.29 5.88 22.60
N ALA A 63 -8.33 5.99 23.44
CA ALA A 63 -8.20 6.44 24.83
C ALA A 63 -7.27 5.53 25.66
N LYS A 64 -7.26 4.23 25.35
CA LYS A 64 -6.37 3.22 25.97
C LYS A 64 -4.99 3.13 25.33
N ASN A 65 -4.62 4.04 24.41
CA ASN A 65 -3.35 4.05 23.67
C ASN A 65 -3.03 2.71 22.97
N LYS A 66 -4.05 2.00 22.50
CA LYS A 66 -3.90 0.70 21.83
C LYS A 66 -3.50 0.82 20.36
N LEU A 67 -3.82 1.95 19.73
CA LEU A 67 -3.55 2.17 18.31
C LEU A 67 -2.22 2.91 18.12
N ILE A 68 -1.30 2.34 17.34
CA ILE A 68 -0.03 3.02 16.99
C ILE A 68 -0.22 4.04 15.87
N HIS A 69 -1.25 3.86 15.04
CA HIS A 69 -1.56 4.70 13.89
C HIS A 69 -3.08 4.81 13.75
N VAL A 70 -3.58 6.02 13.52
CA VAL A 70 -5.00 6.32 13.33
C VAL A 70 -5.17 7.19 12.09
N LYS A 71 -6.16 6.87 11.26
CA LYS A 71 -6.53 7.63 10.07
C LYS A 71 -8.04 7.83 10.04
N TYR A 72 -8.45 9.04 9.67
CA TYR A 72 -9.84 9.38 9.40
C TYR A 72 -10.05 9.44 7.88
N SER A 73 -11.20 8.94 7.43
CA SER A 73 -11.60 8.98 6.02
C SER A 73 -12.30 10.30 5.72
N ASP A 74 -11.83 10.98 4.66
CA ASP A 74 -12.46 12.22 4.18
C ASP A 74 -13.75 11.97 3.39
N PHE A 75 -14.10 10.70 3.11
CA PHE A 75 -15.21 10.35 2.21
C PHE A 75 -16.46 9.86 2.93
N ASP A 76 -16.28 9.06 3.98
CA ASP A 76 -17.36 8.30 4.62
C ASP A 76 -17.32 8.38 6.15
N ASN A 77 -16.54 9.31 6.72
CA ASN A 77 -16.31 9.48 8.17
C ASN A 77 -15.79 8.25 8.90
N SER A 78 -15.41 7.19 8.18
CA SER A 78 -14.86 5.97 8.78
C SER A 78 -13.47 6.23 9.35
N LYS A 79 -13.15 5.54 10.44
CA LYS A 79 -11.84 5.56 11.10
C LYS A 79 -11.09 4.27 10.78
N TYR A 80 -9.77 4.33 10.77
CA TYR A 80 -8.89 3.18 10.54
C TYR A 80 -7.73 3.21 11.53
N GLY A 81 -7.41 2.06 12.13
CA GLY A 81 -6.44 1.97 13.21
C GLY A 81 -5.52 0.75 13.08
N VAL A 82 -4.26 0.88 13.50
CA VAL A 82 -3.34 -0.25 13.62
C VAL A 82 -3.16 -0.57 15.10
N ASP A 83 -3.67 -1.72 15.53
CA ASP A 83 -3.55 -2.17 16.91
C ASP A 83 -2.12 -2.63 17.23
N LYS A 84 -1.55 -2.05 18.30
CA LYS A 84 -0.18 -2.29 18.77
C LYS A 84 0.03 -3.72 19.25
N SER A 85 -0.93 -4.28 19.97
CA SER A 85 -0.80 -5.60 20.57
C SER A 85 -0.84 -6.69 19.50
N ASN A 86 -1.71 -6.52 18.50
CA ASN A 86 -1.84 -7.43 17.37
C ASN A 86 -0.57 -7.48 16.53
N ILE A 87 0.03 -6.32 16.18
CA ILE A 87 1.25 -6.32 15.38
C ILE A 87 2.42 -6.98 16.13
N ILE A 88 2.57 -6.69 17.43
CA ILE A 88 3.61 -7.32 18.26
C ILE A 88 3.37 -8.83 18.35
N CYS A 89 2.13 -9.28 18.52
CA CYS A 89 1.79 -10.70 18.57
C CYS A 89 2.19 -11.42 17.27
N PHE A 90 1.87 -10.85 16.11
CA PHE A 90 2.21 -11.43 14.81
C PHE A 90 3.72 -11.57 14.64
N ILE A 91 4.46 -10.50 14.96
CA ILE A 91 5.92 -10.50 14.83
C ILE A 91 6.57 -11.49 15.80
N ASN A 92 6.06 -11.60 17.04
CA ASN A 92 6.56 -12.57 18.02
C ASN A 92 6.31 -14.03 17.59
N LYS A 93 5.33 -14.28 16.73
CA LYS A 93 5.09 -15.59 16.09
C LYS A 93 5.99 -15.85 14.88
N GLY A 94 6.96 -14.96 14.60
CA GLY A 94 7.84 -15.07 13.43
C GLY A 94 7.19 -14.66 12.11
N LEU A 95 6.01 -14.03 12.16
CA LEU A 95 5.30 -13.57 10.97
C LEU A 95 5.74 -12.14 10.59
N ILE A 96 5.59 -11.82 9.31
CA ILE A 96 5.84 -10.51 8.71
C ILE A 96 4.49 -9.93 8.31
N PRO A 97 3.96 -8.96 9.08
CA PRO A 97 2.73 -8.24 8.73
C PRO A 97 2.88 -7.48 7.41
N VAL A 98 1.94 -7.66 6.50
CA VAL A 98 1.88 -6.96 5.21
C VAL A 98 0.68 -6.01 5.20
N PHE A 99 0.97 -4.72 5.16
CA PHE A 99 -0.01 -3.63 5.06
C PHE A 99 -0.19 -3.17 3.61
N THR A 100 -1.34 -2.56 3.33
CA THR A 100 -1.56 -1.78 2.10
C THR A 100 -1.84 -0.32 2.43
N SER A 101 -1.32 0.59 1.60
CA SER A 101 -1.52 2.03 1.69
C SER A 101 -1.87 2.62 0.32
N HIS A 102 -2.71 3.67 0.31
CA HIS A 102 -3.07 4.39 -0.92
C HIS A 102 -2.12 5.54 -1.24
N SER A 103 -1.36 6.03 -0.26
CA SER A 103 -0.43 7.14 -0.44
C SER A 103 0.90 6.88 0.26
N LEU A 104 1.96 7.56 -0.23
CA LEU A 104 3.26 7.58 0.43
C LEU A 104 3.17 8.21 1.82
N GLU A 105 2.35 9.25 1.97
CA GLU A 105 2.21 9.99 3.23
C GLU A 105 1.62 9.10 4.34
N GLU A 106 0.59 8.30 4.04
CA GLU A 106 0.06 7.32 4.99
C GLU A 106 1.12 6.26 5.34
N ALA A 107 1.92 5.82 4.35
CA ALA A 107 2.97 4.85 4.60
C ALA A 107 4.12 5.43 5.46
N GLN A 108 4.48 6.71 5.27
CA GLN A 108 5.47 7.42 6.07
C GLN A 108 5.00 7.59 7.51
N GLN A 109 3.74 8.00 7.71
CA GLN A 109 3.13 8.10 9.04
C GLN A 109 3.11 6.75 9.75
N LEU A 110 2.68 5.69 9.08
CA LEU A 110 2.72 4.33 9.61
C LEU A 110 4.15 3.91 9.96
N THR A 111 5.12 4.15 9.08
CA THR A 111 6.54 3.84 9.30
C THR A 111 7.08 4.55 10.54
N HIS A 112 6.79 5.84 10.70
CA HIS A 112 7.17 6.61 11.89
C HIS A 112 6.59 5.99 13.17
N CYS A 113 5.34 5.56 13.15
CA CYS A 113 4.68 4.92 14.28
C CYS A 113 5.26 3.53 14.60
N LEU A 114 5.58 2.73 13.58
CA LEU A 114 6.25 1.43 13.71
C LEU A 114 7.64 1.56 14.31
N ASN A 115 8.41 2.58 13.91
CA ASN A 115 9.74 2.84 14.45
C ASN A 115 9.70 3.14 15.96
N LYS A 116 8.66 3.82 16.47
CA LYS A 116 8.47 4.05 17.93
C LYS A 116 8.33 2.77 18.73
N ILE A 117 7.86 1.69 18.10
CA ILE A 117 7.75 0.36 18.72
C ILE A 117 8.85 -0.60 18.24
N LYS A 118 9.94 -0.06 17.65
CA LYS A 118 11.11 -0.80 17.16
C LYS A 118 10.79 -1.83 16.07
N VAL A 119 9.74 -1.60 15.29
CA VAL A 119 9.39 -2.39 14.10
C VAL A 119 9.88 -1.65 12.86
N SER A 120 10.81 -2.26 12.13
CA SER A 120 11.26 -1.76 10.82
C SER A 120 10.19 -2.03 9.76
N ASN A 121 10.00 -1.10 8.83
CA ASN A 121 9.00 -1.23 7.77
C ASN A 121 9.64 -1.22 6.38
N PHE A 122 9.44 -2.28 5.60
CA PHE A 122 9.90 -2.39 4.22
C PHE A 122 8.81 -1.89 3.28
N CYS A 123 9.02 -0.70 2.70
CA CYS A 123 8.06 -0.05 1.82
C CYS A 123 8.27 -0.46 0.35
N ILE A 124 7.20 -0.96 -0.28
CA ILE A 124 7.13 -1.34 -1.68
C ILE A 124 6.15 -0.40 -2.38
N TYR A 125 6.56 0.24 -3.46
CA TYR A 125 5.65 1.03 -4.29
C TYR A 125 5.30 0.29 -5.57
N ILE A 126 4.00 0.15 -5.86
CA ILE A 126 3.52 -0.40 -7.12
C ILE A 126 2.92 0.73 -7.95
N TYR A 127 3.56 0.99 -9.09
CA TYR A 127 3.05 1.83 -10.15
C TYR A 127 2.35 0.98 -11.20
N THR A 128 1.26 1.47 -11.79
CA THR A 128 0.66 0.89 -12.99
C THR A 128 0.16 2.03 -13.85
N THR A 129 0.08 1.80 -15.17
CA THR A 129 -0.46 2.79 -16.09
C THR A 129 -1.95 2.95 -15.89
N GLU A 130 -2.49 4.11 -16.24
CA GLU A 130 -3.93 4.33 -16.17
C GLU A 130 -4.73 3.41 -17.10
N GLN A 131 -4.16 3.05 -18.23
CA GLN A 131 -4.79 2.12 -19.17
C GLN A 131 -4.98 0.75 -18.52
N ASN A 132 -3.95 0.22 -17.87
CA ASN A 132 -4.00 -1.07 -17.19
C ASN A 132 -4.90 -1.02 -15.95
N ARG A 133 -4.82 0.07 -15.18
CA ARG A 133 -5.67 0.30 -14.00
C ARG A 133 -7.15 0.35 -14.39
N ARG A 134 -7.48 1.07 -15.48
CA ARG A 134 -8.84 1.16 -16.02
C ARG A 134 -9.33 -0.20 -16.47
N LYS A 135 -8.57 -0.93 -17.29
CA LYS A 135 -8.94 -2.27 -17.74
C LYS A 135 -9.33 -3.17 -16.56
N TYR A 136 -8.51 -3.16 -15.51
CA TYR A 136 -8.78 -3.92 -14.30
C TYR A 136 -10.03 -3.47 -13.51
N LEU A 137 -10.32 -2.16 -13.44
CA LEU A 137 -11.48 -1.63 -12.72
C LEU A 137 -12.78 -1.78 -13.51
N PHE A 138 -12.73 -1.62 -14.83
CA PHE A 138 -13.86 -1.89 -15.73
C PHE A 138 -14.32 -3.34 -15.64
N ASP A 139 -13.37 -4.29 -15.60
CA ASP A 139 -13.66 -5.72 -15.39
C ASP A 139 -14.35 -6.01 -14.04
N LYS A 140 -14.37 -5.04 -13.10
CA LYS A 140 -14.94 -5.19 -11.74
C LYS A 140 -16.24 -4.41 -11.48
N ASN A 141 -16.84 -3.76 -12.48
CA ASN A 141 -18.07 -2.96 -12.32
C ASN A 141 -18.01 -1.89 -11.20
N GLU A 142 -16.84 -1.30 -10.95
CA GLU A 142 -16.73 -0.16 -10.00
C GLU A 142 -17.03 1.17 -10.74
N ASN A 143 -18.10 1.87 -10.32
CA ASN A 143 -18.64 3.07 -10.96
C ASN A 143 -17.67 4.27 -11.05
N GLU A 144 -17.75 4.99 -12.17
CA GLU A 144 -16.90 6.11 -12.58
C GLU A 144 -17.14 7.44 -11.84
N LYS A 145 -16.89 7.52 -10.52
CA LYS A 145 -17.03 8.80 -9.77
C LYS A 145 -15.75 9.51 -9.33
N TYR A 146 -14.57 9.08 -9.80
CA TYR A 146 -13.28 9.60 -9.33
C TYR A 146 -12.42 10.35 -10.38
N TYR A 147 -13.01 10.88 -11.45
CA TYR A 147 -12.24 11.20 -12.66
C TYR A 147 -11.61 12.60 -12.74
N HIS A 148 -12.15 13.64 -12.08
CA HIS A 148 -11.67 15.01 -12.33
C HIS A 148 -10.53 15.49 -11.40
N ARG A 149 -10.43 14.96 -10.18
CA ARG A 149 -9.36 15.29 -9.21
C ARG A 149 -8.03 14.55 -9.49
N TYR A 150 -8.02 13.73 -10.52
CA TYR A 150 -7.10 12.60 -10.70
C TYR A 150 -5.92 12.91 -11.65
N TYR A 151 -6.16 13.71 -12.69
CA TYR A 151 -5.15 14.03 -13.72
C TYR A 151 -4.12 15.07 -13.28
N VAL A 152 -4.58 16.15 -12.65
CA VAL A 152 -3.70 17.18 -12.03
C VAL A 152 -2.85 16.55 -10.92
N ASP A 153 -3.42 15.57 -10.22
CA ASP A 153 -2.74 14.83 -9.15
C ASP A 153 -1.63 13.92 -9.67
N ILE A 154 -1.75 13.24 -10.81
CA ILE A 154 -0.72 12.28 -11.28
C ILE A 154 0.59 12.99 -11.64
N ALA A 155 0.56 14.06 -12.43
CA ALA A 155 1.77 14.75 -12.86
C ALA A 155 2.48 15.48 -11.68
N PHE A 156 1.71 16.16 -10.82
CA PHE A 156 2.25 16.79 -9.60
C PHE A 156 2.71 15.75 -8.57
N LYS A 157 1.96 14.66 -8.38
CA LYS A 157 2.37 13.57 -7.47
C LYS A 157 3.58 12.83 -7.99
N MET A 158 3.78 12.67 -9.31
CA MET A 158 4.99 12.02 -9.85
C MET A 158 6.25 12.88 -9.64
N GLN A 159 6.17 14.22 -9.81
CA GLN A 159 7.30 15.10 -9.46
C GLN A 159 7.55 15.20 -7.95
N ALA A 160 6.49 15.28 -7.13
CA ALA A 160 6.61 15.25 -5.67
C ALA A 160 7.07 13.88 -5.15
N PHE A 161 6.68 12.80 -5.84
CA PHE A 161 7.09 11.42 -5.60
C PHE A 161 8.59 11.29 -5.79
N LEU A 162 9.17 11.76 -6.89
CA LEU A 162 10.63 11.74 -7.07
C LEU A 162 11.39 12.46 -5.95
N LYS A 163 10.80 13.51 -5.35
CA LYS A 163 11.37 14.21 -4.17
C LYS A 163 11.18 13.44 -2.85
N LYS A 164 10.06 12.73 -2.66
CA LYS A 164 9.69 11.95 -1.45
C LYS A 164 10.06 10.46 -1.54
N PHE A 165 10.59 9.99 -2.67
CA PHE A 165 10.81 8.57 -2.97
C PHE A 165 11.93 7.93 -2.12
N GLN A 166 12.66 8.72 -1.36
CA GLN A 166 13.79 8.25 -0.55
C GLN A 166 13.40 7.22 0.52
N ASP A 167 12.11 7.10 0.83
CA ASP A 167 11.58 6.22 1.87
C ASP A 167 11.07 4.85 1.35
N CYS A 168 11.11 4.63 0.02
CA CYS A 168 10.75 3.34 -0.57
C CYS A 168 11.99 2.45 -0.72
N HIS A 169 11.82 1.16 -0.42
CA HIS A 169 12.88 0.15 -0.51
C HIS A 169 12.82 -0.61 -1.83
N TYR A 170 11.63 -0.73 -2.42
CA TYR A 170 11.43 -1.46 -3.67
C TYR A 170 10.33 -0.83 -4.52
N PHE A 171 10.53 -0.82 -5.84
CA PHE A 171 9.58 -0.29 -6.82
C PHE A 171 9.17 -1.39 -7.79
N ILE A 172 7.89 -1.44 -8.13
CA ILE A 172 7.32 -2.38 -9.08
C ILE A 172 6.53 -1.61 -10.12
N TYR A 173 6.86 -1.84 -11.39
CA TYR A 173 5.99 -1.46 -12.50
C TYR A 173 5.08 -2.64 -12.84
N ASN A 174 3.79 -2.49 -12.57
CA ASN A 174 2.78 -3.44 -12.94
C ASN A 174 2.25 -3.12 -14.35
N ASN A 175 2.72 -3.90 -15.33
CA ASN A 175 2.32 -3.84 -16.73
C ASN A 175 0.93 -4.45 -17.02
N GLY A 176 0.19 -4.88 -15.99
CA GLY A 176 -1.11 -5.54 -16.13
C GLY A 176 -1.04 -7.06 -16.21
N CYS A 177 0.16 -7.66 -16.33
CA CYS A 177 0.34 -9.11 -16.27
C CYS A 177 0.41 -9.57 -14.81
N LYS A 178 -0.55 -10.41 -14.40
CA LYS A 178 -0.58 -10.98 -13.04
C LYS A 178 0.67 -11.80 -12.72
N ASN A 179 1.17 -12.59 -13.66
CA ASN A 179 2.33 -13.45 -13.43
C ASN A 179 3.59 -12.61 -13.21
N ASP A 180 3.78 -11.55 -13.99
CA ASP A 180 4.91 -10.64 -13.84
C ASP A 180 4.90 -9.97 -12.48
N LEU A 181 3.72 -9.50 -12.04
CA LEU A 181 3.56 -8.94 -10.71
C LEU A 181 3.91 -9.96 -9.61
N LEU A 182 3.56 -11.24 -9.78
CA LEU A 182 3.81 -12.27 -8.79
C LEU A 182 5.27 -12.73 -8.74
N MET A 183 6.05 -12.61 -9.83
CA MET A 183 7.50 -12.90 -9.83
C MET A 183 8.26 -12.04 -8.80
N HIS A 184 7.75 -10.86 -8.48
CA HIS A 184 8.35 -9.99 -7.46
C HIS A 184 8.31 -10.58 -6.05
N CYS A 185 7.46 -11.58 -5.74
CA CYS A 185 7.39 -12.20 -4.41
C CYS A 185 8.73 -12.83 -4.01
N GLU A 186 9.38 -13.54 -4.94
CA GLU A 186 10.68 -14.14 -4.72
C GLU A 186 11.75 -13.06 -4.51
N VAL A 187 11.76 -12.03 -5.35
CA VAL A 187 12.72 -10.92 -5.24
C VAL A 187 12.60 -10.23 -3.89
N ILE A 188 11.37 -9.92 -3.45
CA ILE A 188 11.10 -9.33 -2.15
C ILE A 188 11.67 -10.22 -1.04
N ASP A 189 11.41 -11.52 -1.09
CA ASP A 189 11.90 -12.45 -0.07
C ASP A 189 13.44 -12.46 0.01
N GLN A 190 14.12 -12.54 -1.15
CA GLN A 190 15.57 -12.48 -1.22
C GLN A 190 16.15 -11.16 -0.68
N LEU A 191 15.49 -10.03 -0.94
CA LEU A 191 15.88 -8.72 -0.42
C LEU A 191 15.80 -8.67 1.12
N LEU A 192 14.71 -9.21 1.69
CA LEU A 192 14.53 -9.29 3.14
C LEU A 192 15.58 -10.19 3.81
N HIS A 193 15.94 -11.30 3.19
CA HIS A 193 16.98 -12.21 3.68
C HIS A 193 18.37 -11.57 3.73
N LYS A 194 18.74 -10.79 2.71
CA LYS A 194 20.05 -10.15 2.63
C LYS A 194 20.24 -9.01 3.64
N LYS A 195 19.18 -8.60 4.38
CA LYS A 195 19.14 -7.41 5.26
C LYS A 195 19.76 -6.17 4.63
N LYS A 196 19.83 -6.12 3.31
CA LYS A 196 20.35 -4.98 2.54
C LYS A 196 19.19 -4.01 2.39
N PHE A 197 18.92 -3.24 3.44
CA PHE A 197 18.03 -2.08 3.40
C PHE A 197 18.72 -0.87 2.75
N GLY A 198 19.52 -1.12 1.70
CA GLY A 198 20.15 -0.07 0.91
C GLY A 198 19.18 0.38 -0.18
N LYS A 199 19.21 1.68 -0.49
CA LYS A 199 18.55 2.26 -1.66
C LYS A 199 18.92 1.42 -2.88
N PHE A 200 18.05 0.51 -3.33
CA PHE A 200 18.25 -0.12 -4.62
C PHE A 200 18.13 1.02 -5.63
N ALA A 201 19.17 1.17 -6.44
CA ALA A 201 19.19 2.12 -7.54
C ALA A 201 17.89 1.93 -8.31
N ILE A 202 17.01 2.94 -8.27
CA ILE A 202 15.88 3.03 -9.18
C ILE A 202 16.51 2.86 -10.56
N GLU A 203 16.19 1.76 -11.24
CA GLU A 203 16.77 1.50 -12.55
C GLU A 203 16.49 2.71 -13.44
N LYS A 204 17.51 3.20 -14.16
CA LYS A 204 17.37 4.26 -15.17
C LYS A 204 16.14 4.03 -16.09
N THR A 205 15.82 2.76 -16.32
CA THR A 205 14.65 2.25 -17.03
C THR A 205 13.32 2.73 -16.46
N ILE A 206 13.16 2.78 -15.14
CA ILE A 206 11.92 3.23 -14.47
C ILE A 206 11.73 4.73 -14.66
N CYS A 207 12.79 5.54 -14.47
CA CYS A 207 12.72 6.98 -14.71
C CYS A 207 12.36 7.27 -16.17
N HIS A 208 12.94 6.53 -17.11
CA HIS A 208 12.65 6.69 -18.54
C HIS A 208 11.21 6.29 -18.90
N ALA A 209 10.70 5.17 -18.39
CA ALA A 209 9.32 4.75 -18.61
C ALA A 209 8.32 5.75 -18.00
N MET A 210 8.62 6.27 -16.81
CA MET A 210 7.82 7.31 -16.16
C MET A 210 7.86 8.63 -16.94
N GLU A 211 9.02 9.04 -17.47
CA GLU A 211 9.15 10.24 -18.30
C GLU A 211 8.33 10.13 -19.59
N ILE A 212 8.35 8.98 -20.26
CA ILE A 212 7.54 8.72 -21.46
C ILE A 212 6.04 8.86 -21.14
N GLU A 213 5.60 8.28 -20.02
CA GLU A 213 4.19 8.30 -19.63
C GLU A 213 3.73 9.70 -19.19
N ILE A 214 4.57 10.44 -18.46
CA ILE A 214 4.33 11.86 -18.11
C ILE A 214 4.18 12.69 -19.38
N ASN A 215 5.09 12.55 -20.35
CA ASN A 215 5.05 13.32 -21.59
C ASN A 215 3.79 12.98 -22.42
N SER A 216 3.38 11.71 -22.45
CA SER A 216 2.14 11.28 -23.11
C SER A 216 0.88 11.85 -22.43
N LEU A 217 0.88 11.94 -21.10
CA LEU A 217 -0.22 12.54 -20.33
C LEU A 217 -0.32 14.05 -20.54
N ILE A 218 0.82 14.77 -20.52
CA ILE A 218 0.87 16.22 -20.79
C ILE A 218 0.31 16.52 -22.19
N GLN A 219 0.75 15.76 -23.22
CA GLN A 219 0.24 15.93 -24.58
C GLN A 219 -1.27 15.70 -24.71
N LYS A 220 -1.89 14.86 -23.87
CA LYS A 220 -3.35 14.67 -23.90
C LYS A 220 -4.11 15.82 -23.26
N ILE A 221 -3.54 16.42 -22.21
CA ILE A 221 -4.11 17.58 -21.52
C ILE A 221 -4.04 18.81 -22.43
N ASP A 222 -2.95 18.98 -23.17
CA ASP A 222 -2.77 20.14 -24.07
C ASP A 222 -3.63 20.08 -25.34
N ASN A 223 -4.25 18.92 -25.63
CA ASN A 223 -5.07 18.68 -26.83
C ASN A 223 -6.59 18.59 -26.54
N GLU A 224 -7.01 18.80 -25.28
CA GLU A 224 -8.42 18.93 -24.85
C GLU A 224 -8.76 20.38 -24.48
#